data_AF-A0A929CFW9-F1
#
_entry.id   AF-A0A929CFW9-F1
#
_cell.length_a   1.000
_cell.length_b   1.000
_cell.length_c   1.000
_cell.angle_alpha   90.00
_cell.angle_beta   90.00
_cell.angle_gamma   90.00
#
_symmetry.space_group_name_H-M   'P 1'
#
loop_
_entity.id
_entity.type
_entity.pdbx_description
1 polymer ?
#
loop_
_entity_poly.entity_id
_entity_poly.type
_entity_poly.pdbx_seq_one_letter_code
_entity_poly.pdbx_strand_id
1 'polypeptide(L)'
;AIGSFNDNRFGLLDQNNKIIDNDSYYPFEYKEIEGNSKGVVFQSFLETNNKLNRFVVSTISSDVFEIYQITDNKVDRVFLSEFNHLPEIWEKGNRYTINYDKSIAGLTHISTTDEKIFFSYSSKTYEEFSRSGYLVNEILCFDWNGKKLKKYKLPLPISTFCVDEQYLYGVGYRDDNIEIYKYKL
;
A
#
# COMPACT_ATOMS: atom_id res chain seq x y z
N ALA A 1 2.87 -12.72 6.86
CA ALA A 1 2.69 -11.62 7.83
C ALA A 1 3.65 -10.48 7.50
N ILE A 2 3.19 -9.22 7.58
CA ILE A 2 4.07 -8.04 7.50
C ILE A 2 4.41 -7.60 8.93
N GLY A 3 5.63 -7.13 9.16
CA GLY A 3 6.06 -6.67 10.47
C GLY A 3 7.54 -6.33 10.53
N SER A 4 8.04 -6.19 11.75
CA SER A 4 9.46 -5.96 12.02
C SER A 4 10.26 -7.27 11.90
N PHE A 5 10.72 -7.57 10.69
CA PHE A 5 11.74 -8.58 10.43
C PHE A 5 13.10 -7.89 10.27
N ASN A 6 14.20 -8.59 10.61
CA ASN A 6 15.52 -7.96 10.66
C ASN A 6 15.96 -7.45 9.29
N ASP A 7 16.01 -8.34 8.30
CA ASP A 7 16.51 -7.98 6.97
C ASP A 7 15.42 -7.98 5.90
N ASN A 8 14.23 -8.46 6.25
CA ASN A 8 13.15 -8.74 5.31
C ASN A 8 11.91 -7.87 5.57
N ARG A 9 11.00 -7.80 4.60
CA ARG A 9 9.76 -7.02 4.68
C ARG A 9 8.61 -7.84 5.28
N PHE A 10 8.56 -9.11 4.94
CA PHE A 10 7.55 -10.05 5.41
C PHE A 10 8.05 -11.49 5.44
N GLY A 11 7.29 -12.38 6.07
CA GLY A 11 7.53 -13.83 6.07
C GLY A 11 6.28 -14.61 5.72
N LEU A 12 6.45 -15.67 4.93
CA LEU A 12 5.47 -16.72 4.71
C LEU A 12 5.53 -17.69 5.90
N LEU A 13 4.37 -17.94 6.50
CA LEU A 13 4.24 -18.82 7.66
C LEU A 13 3.54 -20.11 7.22
N ASP A 14 3.99 -21.25 7.75
CA ASP A 14 3.21 -22.48 7.69
C ASP A 14 2.06 -22.50 8.72
N GLN A 15 1.24 -23.55 8.67
CA GLN A 15 0.14 -23.77 9.61
C GLN A 15 0.55 -23.90 11.08
N ASN A 16 1.84 -24.10 11.36
CA ASN A 16 2.42 -24.17 12.70
C ASN A 16 3.10 -22.85 13.11
N ASN A 17 2.90 -21.76 12.36
CA ASN A 17 3.50 -20.44 12.54
C ASN A 17 5.03 -20.42 12.38
N LYS A 18 5.61 -21.38 11.66
CA LYS A 18 7.03 -21.37 11.31
C LYS A 18 7.24 -20.57 10.03
N ILE A 19 8.24 -19.69 10.01
CA ILE A 19 8.68 -19.03 8.78
C ILE A 19 9.27 -20.07 7.84
N ILE A 20 8.66 -20.24 6.67
CA ILE A 20 9.09 -21.19 5.63
C ILE A 20 9.76 -20.48 4.45
N ASP A 21 9.46 -19.20 4.26
CA ASP A 21 10.15 -18.34 3.32
C ASP A 21 10.06 -16.88 3.77
N ASN A 22 11.09 -16.09 3.49
CA ASN A 22 11.17 -14.69 3.85
C ASN A 22 12.02 -13.86 2.89
N ASP A 23 12.25 -14.33 1.66
CA ASP A 23 13.05 -13.64 0.64
C ASP A 23 12.33 -12.40 0.09
N SER A 24 12.17 -11.39 0.94
CA SER A 24 11.43 -10.17 0.67
C SER A 24 12.22 -8.98 1.16
N TYR A 25 12.82 -8.24 0.24
CA TYR A 25 13.57 -7.02 0.56
C TYR A 25 12.74 -5.80 0.23
N TYR A 26 13.01 -4.70 0.93
CA TYR A 26 12.51 -3.40 0.51
C TYR A 26 13.07 -3.08 -0.88
N PRO A 27 12.28 -2.49 -1.78
CA PRO A 27 12.73 -2.16 -3.13
C PRO A 27 13.63 -0.91 -3.19
N PHE A 28 14.12 -0.45 -2.04
CA PHE A 28 14.96 0.73 -1.87
C PHE A 28 15.88 0.55 -0.65
N GLU A 29 17.00 1.26 -0.62
CA GLU A 29 17.99 1.18 0.45
C GLU A 29 18.14 2.50 1.20
N TYR A 30 18.16 2.42 2.53
CA TYR A 30 18.56 3.50 3.44
C TYR A 30 19.64 2.95 4.36
N LYS A 31 20.87 3.45 4.23
CA LYS A 31 22.03 2.95 4.99
C LYS A 31 21.94 3.30 6.47
N GLU A 32 21.12 4.27 6.81
CA GLU A 32 20.93 4.81 8.14
C GLU A 32 19.99 3.96 9.01
N ILE A 33 19.22 3.04 8.40
CA ILE A 33 18.20 2.24 9.08
C ILE A 33 18.53 0.76 8.92
N GLU A 34 18.86 0.12 10.04
CA GLU A 34 19.21 -1.30 10.08
C GLU A 34 18.18 -2.14 10.84
N GLY A 35 18.15 -3.43 10.51
CA GLY A 35 17.37 -4.42 11.22
C GLY A 35 15.86 -4.16 11.22
N ASN A 36 15.23 -4.62 12.29
CA ASN A 36 13.79 -4.48 12.57
C ASN A 36 13.23 -3.05 12.50
N SER A 37 14.09 -2.03 12.59
CA SER A 37 13.71 -0.62 12.47
C SER A 37 13.11 -0.29 11.11
N LYS A 38 13.53 -1.01 10.05
CA LYS A 38 12.97 -0.85 8.70
C LYS A 38 11.45 -1.09 8.69
N GLY A 39 10.98 -2.14 9.37
CA GLY A 39 9.54 -2.44 9.47
C GLY A 39 8.72 -1.39 10.22
N VAL A 40 9.35 -0.64 11.14
CA VAL A 40 8.70 0.44 11.88
C VAL A 40 8.60 1.71 11.03
N VAL A 41 9.65 2.02 10.27
CA VAL A 41 9.72 3.23 9.44
C VAL A 41 8.93 3.05 8.14
N PHE A 42 9.12 1.93 7.45
CA PHE A 42 8.54 1.64 6.13
C PHE A 42 7.31 0.73 6.26
N GLN A 43 6.31 1.22 7.00
CA GLN A 43 5.04 0.52 7.14
C GLN A 43 4.35 0.33 5.79
N SER A 44 3.49 -0.69 5.71
CA SER A 44 2.95 -1.16 4.44
C SER A 44 1.48 -1.58 4.55
N PHE A 45 0.75 -1.47 3.45
CA PHE A 45 -0.55 -2.12 3.25
C PHE A 45 -0.37 -3.41 2.44
N LEU A 46 -1.25 -4.38 2.64
CA LEU A 46 -1.27 -5.64 1.88
C LEU A 46 -2.69 -6.11 1.60
N GLU A 47 -2.88 -6.63 0.39
CA GLU A 47 -4.10 -7.32 -0.02
C GLU A 47 -3.75 -8.58 -0.81
N THR A 48 -4.62 -9.60 -0.72
CA THR A 48 -4.40 -10.92 -1.32
C THR A 48 -5.34 -11.20 -2.48
N ASN A 49 -4.91 -12.04 -3.41
CA ASN A 49 -5.74 -12.69 -4.41
C ASN A 49 -5.50 -14.20 -4.35
N ASN A 50 -6.45 -14.89 -3.74
CA ASN A 50 -6.37 -16.33 -3.50
C ASN A 50 -6.52 -17.15 -4.79
N LYS A 51 -7.17 -16.61 -5.82
CA LYS A 51 -7.36 -17.30 -7.11
C LYS A 51 -6.07 -17.37 -7.92
N LEU A 52 -5.27 -16.31 -7.85
CA LEU A 52 -3.97 -16.24 -8.53
C LEU A 52 -2.81 -16.68 -7.63
N ASN A 53 -3.05 -16.96 -6.35
CA ASN A 53 -2.01 -17.12 -5.32
C ASN A 53 -1.04 -15.94 -5.33
N ARG A 54 -1.57 -14.73 -5.45
CA ARG A 54 -0.79 -13.48 -5.45
C ARG A 54 -1.16 -12.60 -4.29
N PHE A 55 -0.29 -11.68 -3.96
CA PHE A 55 -0.62 -10.57 -3.07
C PHE A 55 0.12 -9.32 -3.51
N VAL A 56 -0.45 -8.17 -3.15
CA VAL A 56 0.09 -6.86 -3.43
C VAL A 56 0.49 -6.21 -2.12
N VAL A 57 1.62 -5.50 -2.12
CA VAL A 57 2.11 -4.74 -0.97
C VAL A 57 2.41 -3.33 -1.43
N SER A 58 1.97 -2.31 -0.68
CA SER A 58 2.36 -0.91 -0.92
C SER A 58 3.03 -0.31 0.29
N THR A 59 4.03 0.55 0.06
CA THR A 59 4.72 1.27 1.13
C THR A 59 3.96 2.56 1.46
N ILE A 60 3.69 2.80 2.73
CA ILE A 60 3.03 4.03 3.19
C ILE A 60 3.94 5.24 2.90
N SER A 61 3.31 6.38 2.60
CA SER A 61 3.97 7.64 2.25
C SER A 61 4.81 7.57 0.96
N SER A 62 4.34 6.78 0.00
CA SER A 62 5.02 6.54 -1.26
C SER A 62 4.04 6.04 -2.31
N ASP A 63 4.42 6.12 -3.58
CA ASP A 63 3.69 5.51 -4.68
C ASP A 63 4.21 4.12 -5.08
N VAL A 64 5.06 3.53 -4.23
CA VAL A 64 5.67 2.23 -4.45
C VAL A 64 4.75 1.09 -4.05
N PHE A 65 4.53 0.17 -4.97
CA PHE A 65 3.90 -1.11 -4.70
C PHE A 65 4.56 -2.26 -5.47
N GLU A 66 4.39 -3.46 -4.93
CA GLU A 66 4.98 -4.70 -5.42
C GLU A 66 3.88 -5.76 -5.50
N ILE A 67 3.99 -6.66 -6.48
CA ILE A 67 3.12 -7.83 -6.58
C ILE A 67 4.01 -9.06 -6.44
N TYR A 68 3.56 -9.99 -5.62
CA TYR A 68 4.24 -11.24 -5.34
C TYR A 68 3.37 -12.43 -5.73
N GLN A 69 4.02 -13.50 -6.18
CA GLN A 69 3.43 -14.80 -6.47
C GLN A 69 3.88 -15.80 -5.41
N ILE A 70 2.94 -16.61 -4.93
CA ILE A 70 3.25 -17.75 -4.06
C ILE A 70 3.24 -19.03 -4.91
N THR A 71 4.32 -19.79 -4.88
CA THR A 71 4.49 -21.08 -5.57
C THR A 71 5.22 -22.06 -4.66
N ASP A 72 4.64 -23.22 -4.34
CA ASP A 72 5.28 -24.29 -3.56
C ASP A 72 6.02 -23.81 -2.30
N ASN A 73 5.34 -23.01 -1.48
CA ASN A 73 5.86 -22.39 -0.25
C ASN A 73 6.99 -21.36 -0.45
N LYS A 74 7.16 -20.85 -1.66
CA LYS A 74 8.04 -19.72 -1.97
C LYS A 74 7.26 -18.49 -2.35
N VAL A 75 7.88 -17.34 -2.15
CA VAL A 75 7.33 -16.03 -2.47
C VAL A 75 8.28 -15.31 -3.43
N ASP A 76 7.83 -15.09 -4.66
CA ASP A 76 8.62 -14.43 -5.69
C ASP A 76 8.00 -13.07 -6.04
N ARG A 77 8.83 -12.01 -6.09
CA ARG A 77 8.36 -10.72 -6.62
C ARG A 77 8.20 -10.81 -8.13
N VAL A 78 6.98 -10.62 -8.61
CA VAL A 78 6.65 -10.67 -10.04
C VAL A 78 6.45 -9.29 -10.66
N PHE A 79 6.26 -8.26 -9.83
CA PHE A 79 6.16 -6.88 -10.28
C PHE A 79 6.66 -5.91 -9.20
N LEU A 80 7.25 -4.81 -9.67
CA LEU A 80 7.64 -3.66 -8.87
C LEU A 80 7.25 -2.41 -9.67
N SER A 81 6.49 -1.50 -9.06
CA SER A 81 6.10 -0.26 -9.70
C SER A 81 7.32 0.63 -9.97
N GLU A 82 7.23 1.47 -11.01
CA GLU A 82 8.22 2.52 -11.24
C GLU A 82 8.27 3.47 -10.04
N PHE A 83 9.49 3.83 -9.61
CA PHE A 83 9.70 4.75 -8.50
C PHE A 83 9.57 6.19 -8.98
N ASN A 84 8.56 6.90 -8.50
CA ASN A 84 8.53 8.35 -8.66
C ASN A 84 8.73 9.06 -7.32
N HIS A 85 8.27 8.47 -6.21
CA HIS A 85 8.35 9.10 -4.89
C HIS A 85 8.72 8.07 -3.80
N LEU A 86 10.01 7.88 -3.56
CA LEU A 86 10.50 7.11 -2.41
C LEU A 86 10.20 7.88 -1.11
N PRO A 87 9.90 7.18 0.02
CA PRO A 87 9.69 7.86 1.29
C PRO A 87 10.94 8.63 1.73
N GLU A 88 10.84 9.91 2.05
CA GLU A 88 11.95 10.64 2.66
C GLU A 88 12.01 10.34 4.17
N ILE A 89 13.21 10.19 4.70
CA ILE A 89 13.44 9.94 6.13
C ILE A 89 14.19 11.09 6.79
N TRP A 90 14.07 11.18 8.11
CA TRP A 90 14.83 12.09 8.95
C TRP A 90 15.07 11.50 10.32
N GLU A 91 16.11 11.99 11.00
CA GLU A 91 16.39 11.64 12.38
C GLU A 91 15.56 12.53 13.34
N LYS A 92 14.85 11.90 14.26
CA LYS A 92 14.05 12.54 15.30
C LYS A 92 14.29 11.83 16.63
N GLY A 93 15.04 12.49 17.53
CA GLY A 93 15.29 11.97 18.87
C GLY A 93 16.02 10.61 18.88
N ASN A 94 17.13 10.53 18.14
CA ASN A 94 17.99 9.34 17.97
C ASN A 94 17.32 8.15 17.25
N ARG A 95 16.22 8.37 16.52
CA ARG A 95 15.55 7.36 15.69
C ARG A 95 15.21 7.96 14.34
N TYR A 96 15.27 7.14 13.29
CA TYR A 96 14.76 7.52 11.99
C TYR A 96 13.26 7.31 11.90
N THR A 97 12.59 8.18 11.17
CA THR A 97 11.16 8.06 10.84
C THR A 97 10.90 8.69 9.47
N ILE A 98 9.69 8.54 8.95
CA ILE A 98 9.28 9.21 7.71
C ILE A 98 9.22 10.72 7.96
N ASN A 99 9.75 11.48 7.00
CA ASN A 99 9.56 12.91 6.92
C ASN A 99 8.23 13.18 6.19
N TYR A 100 7.15 13.33 6.96
CA TYR A 100 5.79 13.52 6.43
C TYR A 100 5.56 14.87 5.73
N ASP A 101 6.43 15.86 5.96
CA ASP A 101 6.40 17.14 5.26
C ASP A 101 6.99 17.05 3.84
N LYS A 102 7.82 16.03 3.58
CA LYS A 102 8.49 15.84 2.29
C LYS A 102 8.01 14.62 1.50
N SER A 103 7.56 13.59 2.22
CA SER A 103 7.01 12.39 1.60
C SER A 103 5.56 12.63 1.19
N ILE A 104 5.19 12.18 0.00
CA ILE A 104 3.79 12.20 -0.43
C ILE A 104 2.95 11.25 0.42
N ALA A 105 1.63 11.46 0.50
CA ALA A 105 0.72 10.46 1.05
C ALA A 105 0.70 9.19 0.19
N GLY A 106 0.75 9.35 -1.14
CA GLY A 106 0.95 8.27 -2.10
C GLY A 106 -0.25 7.33 -2.18
N LEU A 107 0.00 6.02 -2.15
CA LEU A 107 -1.02 4.97 -2.14
C LEU A 107 -1.53 4.79 -0.71
N THR A 108 -2.74 5.27 -0.46
CA THR A 108 -3.27 5.46 0.91
C THR A 108 -4.19 4.33 1.36
N HIS A 109 -4.68 3.52 0.43
CA HIS A 109 -5.50 2.34 0.69
C HIS A 109 -5.42 1.38 -0.51
N ILE A 110 -5.63 0.08 -0.27
CA ILE A 110 -5.69 -0.95 -1.30
C ILE A 110 -7.04 -1.66 -1.19
N SER A 111 -7.67 -1.95 -2.33
CA SER A 111 -8.73 -2.96 -2.40
C SER A 111 -8.61 -3.72 -3.72
N THR A 112 -9.01 -4.99 -3.74
CA THR A 112 -8.76 -5.89 -4.86
C THR A 112 -10.01 -6.64 -5.28
N THR A 113 -10.03 -7.06 -6.55
CA THR A 113 -10.90 -8.14 -7.04
C THR A 113 -10.04 -9.27 -7.60
N ASP A 114 -10.68 -10.32 -8.11
CA ASP A 114 -9.99 -11.43 -8.78
C ASP A 114 -9.13 -10.94 -9.97
N GLU A 115 -9.52 -9.84 -10.61
CA GLU A 115 -8.91 -9.35 -11.83
C GLU A 115 -8.05 -8.08 -11.63
N LYS A 116 -8.36 -7.27 -10.62
CA LYS A 116 -7.85 -5.89 -10.53
C LYS A 116 -7.37 -5.53 -9.13
N ILE A 117 -6.44 -4.59 -9.09
CA ILE A 117 -5.94 -3.94 -7.89
C ILE A 117 -6.34 -2.46 -7.97
N PHE A 118 -6.89 -1.93 -6.90
CA PHE A 118 -7.29 -0.54 -6.78
C PHE A 118 -6.53 0.13 -5.65
N PHE A 119 -6.06 1.35 -5.90
CA PHE A 119 -5.41 2.18 -4.90
C PHE A 119 -6.07 3.54 -4.82
N SER A 120 -6.34 4.05 -3.62
CA SER A 120 -6.56 5.48 -3.45
C SER A 120 -5.23 6.21 -3.51
N TYR A 121 -5.19 7.34 -4.21
CA TYR A 121 -3.96 8.08 -4.45
C TYR A 121 -4.07 9.56 -4.04
N SER A 122 -3.00 10.07 -3.44
CA SER A 122 -2.81 11.50 -3.18
C SER A 122 -1.36 11.90 -3.46
N SER A 123 -1.16 12.89 -4.32
CA SER A 123 0.16 13.47 -4.61
C SER A 123 0.57 14.55 -3.61
N LYS A 124 -0.30 14.90 -2.66
CA LYS A 124 0.02 15.85 -1.58
C LYS A 124 1.08 15.25 -0.66
N THR A 125 1.80 16.10 0.07
CA THR A 125 2.60 15.61 1.19
C THR A 125 1.70 14.93 2.22
N TYR A 126 2.24 14.03 3.03
CA TYR A 126 1.45 13.34 4.04
C TYR A 126 0.85 14.34 5.05
N GLU A 127 1.60 15.38 5.42
CA GLU A 127 1.12 16.45 6.29
C GLU A 127 -0.05 17.23 5.65
N GLU A 128 0.06 17.62 4.38
CA GLU A 128 -1.04 18.27 3.66
C GLU A 128 -2.27 17.38 3.52
N PHE A 129 -2.06 16.08 3.32
CA PHE A 129 -3.12 15.09 3.24
C PHE A 129 -3.87 14.97 4.57
N SER A 130 -3.14 14.91 5.69
CA SER A 130 -3.70 14.93 7.05
C SER A 130 -4.55 16.18 7.30
N ARG A 131 -4.04 17.36 6.95
CA ARG A 131 -4.79 18.64 7.06
C ARG A 131 -6.03 18.68 6.18
N SER A 132 -6.10 17.87 5.13
CA SER A 132 -7.30 17.71 4.30
C SER A 132 -8.27 16.64 4.78
N GLY A 133 -8.08 16.11 5.99
CA GLY A 133 -8.96 15.10 6.59
C GLY A 133 -8.79 13.70 6.02
N TYR A 134 -7.63 13.39 5.44
CA TYR A 134 -7.33 12.10 4.80
C TYR A 134 -8.30 11.74 3.67
N LEU A 135 -8.79 12.76 2.96
CA LEU A 135 -9.76 12.61 1.88
C LEU A 135 -9.10 12.54 0.50
N VAL A 136 -9.46 11.51 -0.26
CA VAL A 136 -9.01 11.28 -1.64
C VAL A 136 -10.17 11.26 -2.61
N ASN A 137 -9.93 11.63 -3.86
CA ASN A 137 -10.89 11.47 -4.94
C ASN A 137 -10.27 10.81 -6.19
N GLU A 138 -9.05 10.30 -6.09
CA GLU A 138 -8.39 9.60 -7.18
C GLU A 138 -8.21 8.13 -6.82
N ILE A 139 -8.67 7.24 -7.72
CA ILE A 139 -8.47 5.80 -7.61
C ILE A 139 -7.68 5.32 -8.82
N LEU A 140 -6.54 4.69 -8.59
CA LEU A 140 -5.72 4.06 -9.63
C LEU A 140 -6.09 2.58 -9.72
N CYS A 141 -6.20 2.05 -10.94
CA CYS A 141 -6.57 0.66 -11.18
C CYS A 141 -5.54 -0.02 -12.08
N PHE A 142 -5.09 -1.18 -11.63
CA PHE A 142 -4.08 -2.02 -12.27
C PHE A 142 -4.59 -3.45 -12.40
N ASP A 143 -4.03 -4.22 -13.33
CA ASP A 143 -4.16 -5.68 -13.30
C ASP A 143 -3.12 -6.32 -12.36
N TRP A 144 -3.27 -7.62 -12.11
CA TRP A 144 -2.34 -8.40 -11.29
C TRP A 144 -0.97 -8.65 -11.93
N ASN A 145 -0.70 -8.12 -13.13
CA ASN A 145 0.63 -8.07 -13.74
C ASN A 145 1.26 -6.67 -13.62
N GLY A 146 0.61 -5.75 -12.90
CA GLY A 146 1.09 -4.39 -12.67
C GLY A 146 0.81 -3.42 -13.83
N LYS A 147 0.05 -3.84 -14.85
CA LYS A 147 -0.34 -2.95 -15.95
C LYS A 147 -1.40 -1.97 -15.46
N LYS A 148 -1.14 -0.67 -15.65
CA LYS A 148 -2.14 0.37 -15.42
C LYS A 148 -3.32 0.22 -16.39
N LEU A 149 -4.52 0.09 -15.85
CA LEU A 149 -5.75 -0.07 -16.63
C LEU A 149 -6.50 1.27 -16.73
N LYS A 150 -6.76 1.91 -15.60
CA LYS A 150 -7.60 3.12 -15.50
C LYS A 150 -7.18 4.01 -14.32
N LYS A 151 -7.59 5.27 -14.40
CA LYS A 151 -7.63 6.22 -13.28
C LYS A 151 -9.05 6.76 -13.17
N TYR A 152 -9.67 6.59 -12.01
CA TYR A 152 -11.00 7.14 -11.71
C TYR A 152 -10.84 8.44 -10.91
N LYS A 153 -11.70 9.40 -11.21
CA LYS A 153 -11.86 10.63 -10.42
C LYS A 153 -13.26 10.64 -9.83
N LEU A 154 -13.34 10.51 -8.51
CA LEU A 154 -14.58 10.44 -7.77
C LEU A 154 -15.19 11.86 -7.64
N PRO A 155 -16.52 11.99 -7.79
CA PRO A 155 -17.19 13.29 -7.64
C PRO A 155 -17.24 13.74 -6.18
N LEU A 156 -17.29 12.80 -5.23
CA LEU A 156 -17.21 13.08 -3.80
C LEU A 156 -15.98 12.37 -3.24
N PRO A 157 -15.17 13.07 -2.42
CA PRO A 157 -13.99 12.49 -1.84
C PRO A 157 -14.35 11.49 -0.73
N ILE A 158 -13.46 10.53 -0.49
CA ILE A 158 -13.62 9.43 0.45
C ILE A 158 -12.35 9.25 1.28
N SER A 159 -12.44 8.67 2.47
CA SER A 159 -11.27 8.36 3.31
C SER A 159 -10.78 6.93 3.18
N THR A 160 -11.66 6.02 2.79
CA THR A 160 -11.35 4.60 2.56
C THR A 160 -12.37 3.99 1.60
N PHE A 161 -12.07 2.82 1.04
CA PHE A 161 -12.98 2.14 0.13
C PHE A 161 -12.77 0.63 0.10
N CYS A 162 -13.78 -0.09 -0.36
CA CYS A 162 -13.64 -1.44 -0.88
C CYS A 162 -14.29 -1.56 -2.26
N VAL A 163 -13.97 -2.62 -2.99
CA VAL A 163 -14.55 -2.90 -4.30
C VAL A 163 -15.18 -4.29 -4.36
N ASP A 164 -16.18 -4.42 -5.21
CA ASP A 164 -16.58 -5.68 -5.83
C ASP A 164 -16.34 -5.62 -7.35
N GLU A 165 -16.77 -6.63 -8.10
CA GLU A 165 -16.55 -6.68 -9.55
C GLU A 165 -17.25 -5.54 -10.35
N GLN A 166 -18.25 -4.89 -9.77
CA GLN A 166 -19.09 -3.90 -10.42
C GLN A 166 -18.99 -2.50 -9.79
N TYR A 167 -18.68 -2.43 -8.50
CA TYR A 167 -18.82 -1.21 -7.71
C TYR A 167 -17.65 -0.96 -6.78
N LEU A 168 -17.40 0.33 -6.56
CA LEU A 168 -16.58 0.85 -5.48
C LEU A 168 -17.50 1.44 -4.40
N TYR A 169 -17.24 1.06 -3.15
CA TYR A 169 -17.93 1.57 -1.97
C TYR A 169 -16.94 2.40 -1.16
N GLY A 170 -17.19 3.69 -1.05
CA GLY A 170 -16.29 4.61 -0.37
C GLY A 170 -16.94 5.29 0.82
N VAL A 171 -16.18 5.50 1.90
CA VAL A 171 -16.66 6.22 3.09
C VAL A 171 -16.33 7.70 2.95
N GLY A 172 -17.34 8.56 3.02
CA GLY A 172 -17.17 10.01 3.02
C GLY A 172 -17.80 10.65 4.26
N TYR A 173 -17.56 11.95 4.42
CA TYR A 173 -18.11 12.73 5.53
C TYR A 173 -18.88 13.92 4.96
N ARG A 174 -20.09 14.17 5.50
CA ARG A 174 -20.94 15.31 5.15
C ARG A 174 -21.69 15.78 6.40
N ASP A 175 -21.54 17.04 6.75
CA ASP A 175 -22.22 17.68 7.90
C ASP A 175 -22.12 16.81 9.18
N ASP A 176 -20.90 16.39 9.52
CA ASP A 176 -20.56 15.50 10.64
C ASP A 176 -21.13 14.07 10.58
N ASN A 177 -21.81 13.70 9.49
CA ASN A 177 -22.30 12.35 9.25
C ASN A 177 -21.32 11.55 8.40
N ILE A 178 -21.24 10.25 8.70
CA ILE A 178 -20.54 9.26 7.88
C ILE A 178 -21.52 8.77 6.79
N GLU A 179 -21.13 8.93 5.53
CA GLU A 179 -21.89 8.46 4.38
C GLU A 179 -21.12 7.36 3.63
N ILE A 180 -21.84 6.40 3.06
CA ILE A 180 -21.27 5.40 2.15
C ILE A 180 -21.72 5.76 0.73
N TYR A 181 -20.75 6.07 -0.14
CA TYR A 181 -20.98 6.29 -1.55
C TYR A 181 -20.76 5.02 -2.34
N LYS A 182 -21.60 4.80 -3.35
CA LYS A 182 -21.49 3.68 -4.29
C LYS A 182 -21.23 4.22 -5.69
N TYR A 183 -20.15 3.78 -6.32
CA TYR A 183 -19.75 4.16 -7.67
C TYR A 183 -19.66 2.93 -8.56
N LYS A 184 -20.05 3.05 -9.83
CA LYS A 184 -19.89 1.99 -10.83
C LYS A 184 -18.49 2.07 -11.45
N LEU A 185 -17.81 0.92 -11.60
CA LEU A 185 -16.46 0.78 -12.16
C LEU A 185 -16.41 0.66 -13.71
#